data_AF-X1GEU1-F1
#
_entry.id   AF-X1GEU1-F1
#
_cell.length_a   1.000
_cell.length_b   1.000
_cell.length_c   1.000
_cell.angle_alpha   90.00
_cell.angle_beta   90.00
_cell.angle_gamma   90.00
#
_symmetry.space_group_name_H-M   'P 1'
#
loop_
_entity.id
_entity.type
_entity.pdbx_description
1 polymer ?
#
loop_
_entity_poly.entity_id
_entity_poly.type
_entity_poly.pdbx_seq_one_letter_code
_entity_poly.pdbx_strand_id
1 'polypeptide(L)'
;MKDLSELGYSEDEILDEFALLKTQKSVVYEKVTFKIEHAVEEMEAVAEKKPKAKVQPLVIEKLVEPKKEKLRAALESEPKKPVPKEKVSAGGSLEDVIIVYLKEQKVVATKAQFISDIKEKGFSNTQIEKEIAILKEQGKIQYSRAKPKGWSLVE
;
A
#
# COMPACT_ATOMS: atom_id res chain seq x y z
N MET A 1 -29.37 -11.78 -18.89
CA MET A 1 -28.77 -11.28 -20.14
C MET A 1 -29.37 -9.92 -20.52
N LYS A 2 -30.70 -9.75 -20.58
CA LYS A 2 -31.35 -8.46 -20.91
C LYS A 2 -30.93 -7.29 -20.00
N ASP A 3 -30.79 -7.54 -18.70
CA ASP A 3 -30.50 -6.47 -17.73
C ASP A 3 -29.14 -5.78 -17.95
N LEU A 4 -28.11 -6.50 -18.44
CA LEU A 4 -26.78 -5.92 -18.69
C LEU A 4 -26.71 -5.20 -20.04
N SER A 5 -27.43 -5.71 -21.05
CA SER A 5 -27.56 -5.03 -22.33
C SER A 5 -28.32 -3.71 -22.22
N GLU A 6 -29.29 -3.61 -21.31
CA GLU A 6 -30.00 -2.36 -21.01
C GLU A 6 -29.12 -1.32 -20.28
N LEU A 7 -28.08 -1.76 -19.57
CA LEU A 7 -27.04 -0.88 -19.01
C LEU A 7 -25.95 -0.48 -20.02
N GLY A 8 -26.07 -0.91 -21.29
CA GLY A 8 -25.16 -0.53 -22.36
C GLY A 8 -23.96 -1.46 -22.56
N TYR A 9 -23.92 -2.61 -21.89
CA TYR A 9 -22.89 -3.62 -22.14
C TYR A 9 -23.18 -4.39 -23.43
N SER A 10 -22.15 -4.54 -24.26
CA SER A 10 -22.25 -5.37 -25.46
C SER A 10 -22.27 -6.86 -25.10
N GLU A 11 -22.95 -7.69 -25.90
CA GLU A 11 -23.01 -9.14 -25.65
C GLU A 11 -21.61 -9.78 -25.65
N ASP A 12 -20.70 -9.28 -26.49
CA ASP A 12 -19.32 -9.74 -26.58
C ASP A 12 -18.52 -9.43 -25.30
N GLU A 13 -18.70 -8.23 -24.73
CA GLU A 13 -18.04 -7.80 -23.48
C GLU A 13 -18.54 -8.61 -22.27
N ILE A 14 -19.83 -8.94 -22.24
CA ILE A 14 -20.40 -9.80 -21.21
C ILE A 14 -19.78 -11.21 -21.30
N LEU A 15 -19.65 -11.75 -22.52
CA LEU A 15 -19.10 -13.09 -22.71
C LEU A 15 -17.60 -13.18 -22.37
N ASP A 16 -16.83 -12.13 -22.67
CA ASP A 16 -15.39 -12.08 -22.38
C ASP A 16 -15.12 -12.01 -20.86
N GLU A 17 -15.87 -11.19 -20.12
CA GLU A 17 -15.79 -11.12 -18.66
C GLU A 17 -16.16 -12.46 -17.99
N PHE A 18 -17.20 -13.15 -18.50
CA PHE A 18 -17.56 -14.49 -18.01
C PHE A 18 -16.48 -15.54 -18.31
N ALA A 19 -15.73 -15.40 -19.40
CA ALA A 19 -14.60 -16.28 -19.70
C ALA A 19 -13.44 -16.04 -18.71
N LEU A 20 -13.14 -14.77 -18.39
CA LEU A 20 -12.13 -14.40 -17.39
C LEU A 20 -12.46 -14.97 -16.00
N LEU A 21 -13.71 -14.85 -15.54
CA LEU A 21 -14.17 -15.38 -14.26
C LEU A 21 -14.01 -16.91 -14.16
N LYS A 22 -14.20 -17.66 -15.24
CA LYS A 22 -13.99 -19.12 -15.26
C LYS A 22 -12.52 -19.52 -15.17
N THR A 23 -11.62 -18.65 -15.61
CA THR A 23 -10.16 -18.88 -15.52
C THR A 23 -9.57 -18.47 -14.17
N GLN A 24 -10.31 -17.69 -13.37
CA GLN A 24 -9.88 -17.26 -12.05
C GLN A 24 -9.95 -18.43 -11.06
N LYS A 25 -8.81 -19.09 -10.86
CA LYS A 25 -8.67 -20.15 -9.84
C LYS A 25 -8.90 -19.55 -8.46
N SER A 26 -9.83 -20.11 -7.71
CA SER A 26 -10.07 -19.76 -6.30
C SER A 26 -8.80 -19.99 -5.48
N VAL A 27 -8.29 -18.93 -4.85
CA VAL A 27 -7.17 -19.03 -3.91
C VAL A 27 -7.71 -19.59 -2.59
N VAL A 28 -7.41 -20.85 -2.31
CA VAL A 28 -7.69 -21.47 -1.01
C VAL A 28 -6.58 -21.06 -0.04
N TYR A 29 -6.93 -20.30 1.00
CA TYR A 29 -5.99 -19.92 2.05
C TYR A 29 -6.00 -20.97 3.16
N GLU A 30 -4.86 -21.62 3.38
CA GLU A 30 -4.63 -22.47 4.55
C GLU A 30 -4.34 -21.58 5.77
N LYS A 31 -5.08 -21.80 6.85
CA LYS A 31 -5.00 -20.96 8.06
C LYS A 31 -3.74 -21.32 8.86
N VAL A 32 -2.62 -20.69 8.53
CA VAL A 32 -1.34 -20.86 9.25
C VAL A 32 -1.35 -19.99 10.51
N THR A 33 -1.53 -20.62 11.67
CA THR A 33 -1.28 -19.98 12.97
C THR A 33 0.20 -19.99 13.28
N PHE A 34 0.84 -18.82 13.19
CA PHE A 34 2.19 -18.60 13.66
C PHE A 34 2.19 -18.38 15.18
N LYS A 35 3.00 -19.15 15.91
CA LYS A 35 3.39 -18.79 17.28
C LYS A 35 4.47 -17.72 17.18
N ILE A 36 4.13 -16.52 17.63
CA ILE A 36 5.11 -15.46 17.87
C ILE A 36 5.83 -15.83 19.15
N GLU A 37 7.06 -16.34 19.03
CA GLU A 37 8.00 -16.39 20.16
C GLU A 37 8.50 -14.96 20.39
N HIS A 38 7.88 -14.26 21.34
CA HIS A 38 8.50 -13.07 21.93
C HIS A 38 9.70 -13.55 22.75
N ALA A 39 10.90 -13.32 22.20
CA ALA A 39 12.12 -13.25 22.98
C ALA A 39 11.97 -12.10 23.98
N VAL A 40 11.81 -12.44 25.25
CA VAL A 40 12.12 -11.53 26.36
C VAL A 40 13.38 -12.09 26.99
N GLU A 41 14.45 -11.34 26.75
CA GLU A 41 15.74 -11.41 27.40
C GLU A 41 15.55 -11.11 28.89
N GLU A 42 15.78 -12.09 29.76
CA GLU A 42 16.77 -12.04 30.84
C GLU A 42 16.60 -13.21 31.83
N MET A 43 17.75 -13.65 32.34
CA MET A 43 18.01 -14.52 33.51
C MET A 43 18.25 -16.02 33.28
N GLU A 44 19.55 -16.35 33.32
CA GLU A 44 20.24 -17.53 33.88
C GLU A 44 19.44 -18.84 34.10
N ALA A 45 19.87 -19.92 33.45
CA ALA A 45 20.49 -21.10 34.09
C ALA A 45 20.58 -22.31 33.14
N VAL A 46 21.68 -23.05 33.31
CA VAL A 46 22.06 -24.31 32.67
C VAL A 46 20.98 -25.41 32.82
N ALA A 47 20.62 -26.11 31.72
CA ALA A 47 20.59 -27.59 31.66
C ALA A 47 19.93 -28.13 30.37
N GLU A 48 20.61 -29.12 29.82
CA GLU A 48 20.23 -30.01 28.72
C GLU A 48 19.03 -30.92 29.07
N LYS A 49 18.28 -31.36 28.03
CA LYS A 49 17.39 -32.56 27.91
C LYS A 49 15.87 -32.34 27.74
N LYS A 50 15.39 -32.75 26.56
CA LYS A 50 14.02 -33.21 26.20
C LYS A 50 13.64 -34.50 26.98
N PRO A 51 12.38 -35.03 26.91
CA PRO A 51 11.06 -34.42 26.62
C PRO A 51 9.89 -34.96 27.51
N LYS A 52 8.67 -34.45 27.20
CA LYS A 52 7.31 -34.99 27.46
C LYS A 52 6.69 -34.72 28.84
N ALA A 53 5.68 -33.84 28.85
CA ALA A 53 4.69 -33.78 29.93
C ALA A 53 3.27 -33.58 29.37
N LYS A 54 2.38 -34.52 29.71
CA LYS A 54 0.92 -34.39 29.66
C LYS A 54 0.49 -33.45 30.79
N VAL A 55 -0.29 -32.40 30.56
CA VAL A 55 -1.01 -31.72 31.66
C VAL A 55 -2.34 -31.13 31.18
N GLN A 56 -3.34 -31.24 32.05
CA GLN A 56 -4.78 -30.98 31.89
C GLN A 56 -5.14 -29.48 31.83
N PRO A 57 -6.33 -29.12 31.31
CA PRO A 57 -6.77 -27.72 31.21
C PRO A 57 -7.22 -27.15 32.56
N LEU A 58 -6.71 -25.96 32.93
CA LEU A 58 -7.24 -25.13 34.01
C LEU A 58 -7.68 -23.78 33.42
N VAL A 59 -8.98 -23.49 33.53
CA VAL A 59 -9.63 -22.25 33.07
C VAL A 59 -9.39 -21.15 34.11
N ILE A 60 -8.95 -19.96 33.67
CA ILE A 60 -8.93 -18.76 34.53
C ILE A 60 -9.53 -17.60 33.73
N GLU A 61 -10.79 -17.28 34.03
CA GLU A 61 -11.41 -16.01 33.67
C GLU A 61 -10.78 -14.90 34.52
N LYS A 62 -10.25 -13.85 33.88
CA LYS A 62 -9.92 -12.60 34.58
C LYS A 62 -10.39 -11.37 33.79
N LEU A 63 -11.45 -10.80 34.35
CA LEU A 63 -11.93 -9.43 34.24
C LEU A 63 -10.79 -8.43 34.52
N VAL A 64 -10.56 -7.45 33.65
CA VAL A 64 -9.67 -6.31 33.92
C VAL A 64 -10.37 -5.01 33.52
N GLU A 65 -10.49 -4.13 34.50
CA GLU A 65 -11.15 -2.82 34.48
C GLU A 65 -10.37 -1.73 33.72
N PRO A 66 -11.03 -0.61 33.33
CA PRO A 66 -10.48 0.37 32.39
C PRO A 66 -9.69 1.49 33.09
N LYS A 67 -8.51 1.85 32.55
CA LYS A 67 -7.75 3.04 32.96
C LYS A 67 -8.00 4.21 32.01
N LYS A 68 -8.81 5.16 32.48
CA LYS A 68 -8.79 6.56 32.03
C LYS A 68 -7.50 7.23 32.54
N GLU A 69 -7.19 8.38 31.93
CA GLU A 69 -6.15 9.37 32.30
C GLU A 69 -4.79 9.20 31.62
N LYS A 70 -4.67 9.86 30.45
CA LYS A 70 -3.61 10.83 30.11
C LYS A 70 -3.94 11.47 28.74
N LEU A 71 -5.02 12.24 28.71
CA LEU A 71 -5.30 13.20 27.65
C LEU A 71 -4.79 14.56 28.15
N ARG A 72 -4.07 15.29 27.28
CA ARG A 72 -3.46 16.65 27.43
C ARG A 72 -1.96 16.65 27.74
N ALA A 73 -1.12 16.59 26.70
CA ALA A 73 0.20 17.25 26.64
C ALA A 73 0.94 17.05 25.28
N ALA A 74 0.26 17.14 24.13
CA ALA A 74 0.96 17.07 22.82
C ALA A 74 0.26 17.86 21.70
N LEU A 75 -0.43 18.95 22.04
CA LEU A 75 -1.21 19.76 21.09
C LEU A 75 -0.70 21.20 20.97
N GLU A 76 0.59 21.43 21.18
CA GLU A 76 1.21 22.76 21.03
C GLU A 76 2.73 22.64 20.79
N SER A 77 3.13 22.52 19.52
CA SER A 77 4.28 23.24 18.93
C SER A 77 4.53 22.77 17.50
N GLU A 78 4.00 23.52 16.53
CA GLU A 78 4.75 24.11 15.39
C GLU A 78 3.78 24.51 14.25
N PRO A 79 3.67 25.81 13.91
CA PRO A 79 2.96 26.25 12.72
C PRO A 79 3.85 26.04 11.49
N LYS A 80 3.74 24.89 10.82
CA LYS A 80 4.28 24.74 9.46
C LYS A 80 3.37 25.50 8.49
N LYS A 81 3.98 26.55 7.92
CA LYS A 81 3.48 27.47 6.88
C LYS A 81 2.44 26.83 5.94
N PRO A 82 1.31 27.50 5.65
CA PRO A 82 0.40 27.06 4.62
C PRO A 82 1.07 27.25 3.26
N VAL A 83 1.50 26.15 2.64
CA VAL A 83 1.79 26.14 1.21
C VAL A 83 0.44 26.38 0.50
N PRO A 84 0.35 27.33 -0.45
CA PRO A 84 -0.88 27.57 -1.18
C PRO A 84 -1.35 26.27 -1.83
N LYS A 85 -2.55 25.82 -1.45
CA LYS A 85 -3.29 24.80 -2.20
C LYS A 85 -3.71 25.44 -3.51
N GLU A 86 -2.80 25.50 -4.46
CA GLU A 86 -3.13 25.77 -5.85
C GLU A 86 -4.00 24.61 -6.30
N LYS A 87 -5.30 24.88 -6.45
CA LYS A 87 -6.27 23.94 -7.00
C LYS A 87 -5.88 23.69 -8.45
N VAL A 88 -5.02 22.71 -8.69
CA VAL A 88 -4.72 22.26 -10.04
C VAL A 88 -5.99 21.58 -10.56
N SER A 89 -6.57 22.21 -11.56
CA SER A 89 -7.75 21.80 -12.32
C SER A 89 -7.80 20.28 -12.48
N ALA A 90 -8.90 19.68 -12.03
CA ALA A 90 -9.23 18.28 -12.27
C ALA A 90 -9.53 18.10 -13.77
N GLY A 91 -8.46 17.90 -14.53
CA GLY A 91 -8.48 17.71 -15.99
C GLY A 91 -7.10 17.84 -16.65
N GLY A 92 -6.01 17.72 -15.89
CA GLY A 92 -4.65 17.73 -16.41
C GLY A 92 -4.28 16.43 -17.11
N SER A 93 -3.36 16.51 -18.07
CA SER A 93 -2.79 15.33 -18.72
C SER A 93 -2.13 14.41 -17.69
N LEU A 94 -2.00 13.11 -17.98
CA LEU A 94 -1.28 12.16 -17.11
C LEU A 94 0.14 12.67 -16.79
N GLU A 95 0.77 13.35 -17.75
CA GLU A 95 2.04 14.04 -17.57
C GLU A 95 2.00 15.05 -16.42
N ASP A 96 1.01 15.95 -16.40
CA ASP A 96 0.89 16.99 -15.36
C ASP A 96 0.71 16.33 -13.98
N VAL A 97 -0.08 15.26 -13.93
CA VAL A 97 -0.33 14.50 -12.71
C VAL A 97 0.96 13.89 -12.18
N ILE A 98 1.81 13.35 -13.05
CA ILE A 98 3.11 12.78 -12.72
C ILE A 98 4.06 13.89 -12.23
N ILE A 99 4.13 15.02 -12.93
CA ILE A 99 5.01 16.13 -12.56
C ILE A 99 4.62 16.70 -11.19
N VAL A 100 3.33 16.96 -10.96
CA VAL A 100 2.82 17.46 -9.68
C VAL A 100 3.14 16.47 -8.56
N TYR A 101 2.90 15.17 -8.78
CA TYR A 101 3.21 14.15 -7.79
C TYR A 101 4.71 14.10 -7.44
N LEU A 102 5.60 14.18 -8.44
CA LEU A 102 7.04 14.22 -8.19
C LEU A 102 7.49 15.52 -7.52
N LYS A 103 6.83 16.66 -7.77
CA LYS A 103 7.07 17.91 -7.03
C LYS A 103 6.71 17.77 -5.54
N GLU A 104 5.62 17.06 -5.23
CA GLU A 104 5.17 16.83 -3.86
C GLU A 104 6.07 15.83 -3.10
N GLN A 105 6.36 14.68 -3.70
CA GLN A 105 7.13 13.61 -3.06
C GLN A 105 8.65 13.83 -3.11
N LYS A 106 9.13 14.66 -4.04
CA LYS A 106 10.55 14.92 -4.39
C LYS A 106 11.30 13.71 -4.94
N VAL A 107 11.22 12.56 -4.26
CA VAL A 107 11.92 11.32 -4.64
C VAL A 107 11.05 10.10 -4.36
N VAL A 108 10.88 9.25 -5.38
CA VAL A 108 10.05 8.04 -5.29
C VAL A 108 10.93 6.80 -5.42
N ALA A 109 10.99 5.97 -4.38
CA ALA A 109 12.02 4.93 -4.26
C ALA A 109 11.99 3.87 -5.39
N THR A 110 10.79 3.42 -5.77
CA THR A 110 10.61 2.33 -6.74
C THR A 110 9.60 2.70 -7.82
N LYS A 111 9.76 2.14 -9.03
CA LYS A 111 8.80 2.32 -10.12
C LYS A 111 7.41 1.76 -9.76
N ALA A 112 7.38 0.65 -9.02
CA ALA A 112 6.12 0.02 -8.59
C ALA A 112 5.31 0.94 -7.67
N GLN A 113 5.96 1.57 -6.69
CA GLN A 113 5.31 2.55 -5.82
C GLN A 113 4.82 3.76 -6.62
N PHE A 114 5.65 4.26 -7.54
CA PHE A 114 5.27 5.35 -8.43
C PHE A 114 4.00 5.03 -9.23
N ILE A 115 3.92 3.84 -9.82
CA ILE A 115 2.73 3.42 -10.58
C ILE A 115 1.52 3.27 -9.65
N SER A 116 1.70 2.67 -8.47
CA SER A 116 0.60 2.46 -7.51
C SER A 116 -0.03 3.79 -7.09
N ASP A 117 0.77 4.77 -6.74
CA ASP A 117 0.28 6.06 -6.23
C ASP A 117 -0.42 6.88 -7.33
N ILE A 118 0.03 6.77 -8.59
CA ILE A 118 -0.65 7.41 -9.73
C ILE A 118 -1.91 6.65 -10.14
N LYS A 119 -1.93 5.32 -9.96
CA LYS A 119 -3.10 4.48 -10.23
C LYS A 119 -4.29 4.88 -9.35
N GLU A 120 -4.05 5.30 -8.10
CA GLU A 120 -5.10 5.84 -7.21
C GLU A 120 -5.81 7.07 -7.80
N LYS A 121 -5.20 7.76 -8.77
CA LYS A 121 -5.79 8.90 -9.48
C LYS A 121 -6.65 8.52 -10.69
N GLY A 122 -6.84 7.22 -10.95
CA GLY A 122 -7.76 6.70 -11.97
C GLY A 122 -7.13 6.34 -13.32
N PHE A 123 -5.80 6.26 -13.40
CA PHE A 123 -5.09 5.87 -14.63
C PHE A 123 -4.75 4.38 -14.65
N SER A 124 -4.73 3.78 -15.85
CA SER A 124 -4.32 2.39 -16.00
C SER A 124 -2.80 2.22 -15.89
N ASN A 125 -2.35 1.08 -15.37
CA ASN A 125 -0.92 0.79 -15.21
C ASN A 125 -0.14 0.92 -16.52
N THR A 126 -0.71 0.47 -17.62
CA THR A 126 -0.06 0.48 -18.94
C THR A 126 0.13 1.91 -19.46
N GLN A 127 -0.83 2.81 -19.23
CA GLN A 127 -0.69 4.22 -19.57
C GLN A 127 0.39 4.89 -18.72
N ILE A 128 0.38 4.66 -17.40
CA ILE A 128 1.37 5.22 -16.47
C ILE A 128 2.79 4.77 -16.83
N GLU A 129 2.98 3.49 -17.14
CA GLU A 129 4.29 2.97 -17.50
C GLU A 129 4.83 3.56 -18.80
N LYS A 130 3.96 3.70 -19.81
CA LYS A 130 4.31 4.34 -21.09
C LYS A 130 4.68 5.80 -20.86
N GLU A 131 3.88 6.54 -20.08
CA GLU A 131 4.15 7.94 -19.82
C GLU A 131 5.46 8.14 -19.05
N ILE A 132 5.73 7.33 -18.02
CA ILE A 132 7.02 7.36 -17.30
C ILE A 132 8.19 7.10 -18.26
N ALA A 133 8.04 6.17 -19.21
CA ALA A 133 9.08 5.91 -20.20
C ALA A 133 9.30 7.13 -21.11
N ILE A 134 8.23 7.75 -21.62
CA ILE A 134 8.27 8.94 -22.45
C ILE A 134 8.92 10.11 -21.69
N LEU A 135 8.50 10.38 -20.45
CA LEU A 135 9.05 11.46 -19.63
C LEU A 135 10.53 11.25 -19.29
N LYS A 136 10.95 9.99 -19.14
CA LYS A 136 12.36 9.65 -18.96
C LYS A 136 13.16 9.88 -20.23
N GLU A 137 12.62 9.50 -21.39
CA GLU A 137 13.24 9.75 -22.70
C GLU A 137 13.34 11.25 -23.02
N GLN A 138 12.32 12.03 -22.64
CA GLN A 138 12.32 13.49 -22.73
C GLN A 138 13.27 14.16 -21.72
N GLY A 139 13.84 13.42 -20.78
CA GLY A 139 14.72 13.95 -19.74
C GLY A 139 14.01 14.83 -18.72
N LYS A 140 12.69 14.71 -18.55
CA LYS A 140 11.92 15.43 -17.52
C LYS A 140 12.01 14.75 -16.16
N ILE A 141 12.17 13.43 -16.16
CA ILE A 141 12.34 12.62 -14.94
C ILE A 141 13.57 11.73 -15.09
N GLN A 142 14.21 11.44 -13.97
CA GLN A 142 15.35 10.54 -13.93
C GLN A 142 15.28 9.58 -12.76
N TYR A 143 15.90 8.41 -12.91
CA TYR A 143 16.10 7.47 -11.82
C TYR A 143 17.54 7.61 -11.29
N SER A 144 17.68 8.12 -10.07
CA SER A 144 18.95 8.18 -9.36
C SER A 144 19.22 6.89 -8.60
N ARG A 145 20.43 6.35 -8.78
CA ARG A 145 20.97 5.26 -7.96
C ARG A 145 21.73 5.77 -6.73
N ALA A 146 22.05 7.07 -6.69
CA ALA A 146 22.70 7.72 -5.54
C ALA A 146 21.70 7.88 -4.39
N LYS A 147 22.18 8.22 -3.18
CA LYS A 147 21.28 8.50 -2.04
C LYS A 147 20.78 9.95 -2.15
N PRO A 148 19.46 10.22 -2.12
CA PRO A 148 18.35 9.26 -2.02
C PRO A 148 18.07 8.54 -3.35
N LYS A 149 17.91 7.21 -3.27
CA LYS A 149 17.67 6.35 -4.45
C LYS A 149 16.21 6.46 -4.85
N GLY A 150 15.95 6.78 -6.11
CA GLY A 150 14.59 6.89 -6.60
C GLY A 150 14.43 7.73 -7.86
N TRP A 151 13.17 7.90 -8.26
CA TRP A 151 12.72 8.76 -9.34
C TRP A 151 12.57 10.19 -8.84
N SER A 152 13.13 11.15 -9.57
CA SER A 152 12.97 12.56 -9.31
C SER A 152 12.77 13.33 -10.62
N LEU A 153 12.36 14.58 -10.51
CA LEU A 153 12.44 15.52 -11.63
C LEU A 153 13.89 15.82 -11.95
N VAL A 154 14.16 16.10 -13.22
CA VAL A 154 15.42 16.68 -13.70
C VAL A 154 15.24 18.19 -13.69
N GLU A 155 16.10 18.90 -12.97
CA GLU A 155 16.19 20.37 -13.01
C GLU A 155 17.12 20.84 -14.12
#